data_AF-A0A350Y821-F1
#
_entry.id   AF-A0A350Y821-F1
#
_cell.length_a   1.000
_cell.length_b   1.000
_cell.length_c   1.000
_cell.angle_alpha   90.00
_cell.angle_beta   90.00
_cell.angle_gamma   90.00
#
_symmetry.space_group_name_H-M   'P 1'
#
loop_
_entity.id
_entity.type
_entity.pdbx_description
1 polymer ?
#
loop_
_entity_poly.entity_id
_entity_poly.type
_entity_poly.pdbx_seq_one_letter_code
_entity_poly.pdbx_strand_id
1 'polypeptide(L)'
;MKSESLWQDSDEVYWLPALSLPTLLWARPFLPMMGLPRALVEQPEVWEPLYAKAVVEHETRLQMQNWAHRMQGERGELLRQVITKALFDLAAQLGQEVAIDLERWVRRHFLCNEVTSALSAWRLVLRTACYPPNSRCNQIPPPAVLVPILPQITNLVSFERINEIYVTVERVAPPLLDEQVPHETMEHCFEATLVSQAATQALTIKALQTIASKLNDQERKEVVKWALVQEATLIYSRDQQKLCRDKYLRIEPPCFDVPSVFDLPSPDDTKSG
;
A
#
# COMPACT_ATOMS: atom_id res chain seq x y z
N MET A 1 -11.12 -6.81 -17.05
CA MET A 1 -11.36 -5.68 -16.15
C MET A 1 -11.76 -4.50 -17.02
N LYS A 2 -12.94 -3.91 -16.79
CA LYS A 2 -13.17 -2.54 -17.26
C LYS A 2 -12.09 -1.69 -16.61
N SER A 3 -11.55 -0.71 -17.32
CA SER A 3 -10.67 0.31 -16.77
C SER A 3 -11.40 0.99 -15.61
N GLU A 4 -11.27 0.43 -14.40
CA GLU A 4 -11.52 1.16 -13.17
C GLU A 4 -10.68 2.42 -13.32
N SER A 5 -11.33 3.58 -13.26
CA SER A 5 -10.67 4.84 -13.51
C SER A 5 -9.41 4.86 -12.65
N LEU A 6 -8.27 5.22 -13.26
CA LEU A 6 -6.98 5.35 -12.58
C LEU A 6 -7.07 6.21 -11.30
N TRP A 7 -8.15 6.95 -11.16
CA TRP A 7 -8.50 7.88 -10.10
C TRP A 7 -9.96 7.64 -9.72
N GLN A 8 -10.26 7.26 -8.48
CA GLN A 8 -11.62 7.34 -7.94
C GLN A 8 -11.73 8.59 -7.07
N ASP A 9 -12.85 9.31 -7.15
CA ASP A 9 -13.05 10.56 -6.38
C ASP A 9 -12.98 10.32 -4.85
N SER A 10 -13.22 9.09 -4.39
CA SER A 10 -13.05 8.69 -2.99
C SER A 10 -11.60 8.57 -2.53
N ASP A 11 -10.65 8.46 -3.47
CA ASP A 11 -9.24 8.19 -3.20
C ASP A 11 -8.46 9.47 -2.87
N GLU A 12 -9.06 10.64 -3.06
CA GLU A 12 -8.44 11.95 -2.85
C GLU A 12 -7.83 12.10 -1.47
N VAL A 13 -8.48 11.54 -0.45
CA VAL A 13 -8.09 11.68 0.96
C VAL A 13 -6.74 11.01 1.24
N TYR A 14 -6.32 10.03 0.44
CA TYR A 14 -5.12 9.24 0.73
C TYR A 14 -3.91 9.63 -0.12
N TRP A 15 -4.10 10.25 -1.29
CA TRP A 15 -2.99 10.53 -2.20
C TRP A 15 -1.92 11.46 -1.62
N LEU A 16 -2.29 12.67 -1.19
CA LEU A 16 -1.31 13.62 -0.64
C LEU A 16 -0.70 13.13 0.69
N PRO A 17 -1.47 12.52 1.61
CA PRO A 17 -0.88 11.94 2.82
C PRO A 17 0.05 10.74 2.54
N ALA A 18 -0.30 9.85 1.61
CA ALA A 18 0.59 8.74 1.24
C ALA A 18 1.89 9.24 0.61
N LEU A 19 1.79 10.27 -0.25
CA LEU A 19 2.95 10.90 -0.88
C LEU A 19 3.76 11.76 0.09
N SER A 20 3.22 12.13 1.26
CA SER A 20 4.00 12.85 2.29
C SER A 20 4.97 11.92 3.01
N LEU A 21 4.68 10.61 3.12
CA LEU A 21 5.44 9.71 4.00
C LEU A 21 6.97 9.73 3.77
N PRO A 22 7.50 9.75 2.53
CA PRO A 22 8.94 9.83 2.31
C PRO A 22 9.58 11.15 2.75
N THR A 23 8.80 12.23 2.89
CA THR A 23 9.28 13.57 3.27
C THR A 23 9.31 13.78 4.79
N LEU A 24 8.66 12.91 5.56
CA LEU A 24 8.57 13.04 7.02
C LEU A 24 9.88 12.61 7.69
N LEU A 25 10.55 13.56 8.35
CA LEU A 25 11.83 13.31 9.04
C LEU A 25 11.74 12.15 10.05
N TRP A 26 10.66 12.07 10.81
CA TRP A 26 10.45 11.01 11.81
C TRP A 26 10.14 9.65 11.17
N ALA A 27 9.64 9.62 9.93
CA ALA A 27 9.33 8.39 9.21
C ALA A 27 10.56 7.78 8.50
N ARG A 28 11.64 8.56 8.33
CA ARG A 28 12.88 8.15 7.64
C ARG A 28 13.41 6.76 8.06
N PRO A 29 13.45 6.39 9.36
CA PRO A 29 13.92 5.06 9.78
C PRO A 29 13.07 3.90 9.26
N PHE A 30 11.82 4.14 8.88
CA PHE A 30 10.88 3.11 8.44
C PHE A 30 10.77 2.99 6.93
N LEU A 31 11.32 3.93 6.14
CA LEU A 31 11.23 3.89 4.67
C LEU A 31 11.67 2.55 4.05
N PRO A 32 12.78 1.91 4.49
CA PRO A 32 13.18 0.61 3.97
C PRO A 32 12.16 -0.52 4.22
N MET A 33 11.28 -0.35 5.20
CA MET A 33 10.26 -1.33 5.57
C MET A 33 8.93 -1.14 4.85
N MET A 34 8.67 0.04 4.29
CA MET A 34 7.38 0.37 3.65
C MET A 34 7.25 -0.17 2.23
N GLY A 35 8.29 -0.80 1.67
CA GLY A 35 8.27 -1.31 0.30
C GLY A 35 8.25 -0.21 -0.77
N LEU A 36 8.81 0.97 -0.44
CA LEU A 36 9.03 2.07 -1.38
C LEU A 36 10.05 1.70 -2.47
N PRO A 37 10.06 2.42 -3.61
CA PRO A 37 11.13 2.31 -4.59
C PRO A 37 12.50 2.56 -3.95
N ARG A 38 13.48 1.71 -4.26
CA ARG A 38 14.81 1.76 -3.63
C ARG A 38 15.48 3.13 -3.75
N ALA A 39 15.36 3.78 -4.90
CA ALA A 39 15.93 5.11 -5.12
C ALA A 39 15.37 6.17 -4.15
N LEU A 40 14.07 6.08 -3.80
CA LEU A 40 13.43 6.98 -2.84
C LEU A 40 13.77 6.66 -1.38
N VAL A 41 14.15 5.41 -1.09
CA VAL A 41 14.69 5.05 0.22
C VAL A 41 16.12 5.58 0.39
N GLU A 42 16.92 5.52 -0.67
CA GLU A 42 18.32 5.96 -0.66
C GLU A 42 18.46 7.49 -0.75
N GLN A 43 17.52 8.18 -1.41
CA GLN A 43 17.55 9.63 -1.63
C GLN A 43 16.14 10.26 -1.44
N PRO A 44 15.55 10.19 -0.22
CA PRO A 44 14.22 10.74 0.03
C PRO A 44 14.14 12.26 -0.19
N GLU A 45 15.25 12.99 -0.06
CA GLU A 45 15.33 14.44 -0.22
C GLU A 45 14.98 14.92 -1.64
N VAL A 46 15.11 14.05 -2.66
CA VAL A 46 14.69 14.36 -4.04
C VAL A 46 13.18 14.59 -4.13
N TRP A 47 12.41 13.89 -3.29
CA TRP A 47 10.96 13.97 -3.30
C TRP A 47 10.39 15.16 -2.51
N GLU A 48 11.11 15.63 -1.49
CA GLU A 48 10.68 16.74 -0.62
C GLU A 48 10.26 18.01 -1.39
N PRO A 49 11.08 18.60 -2.30
CA PRO A 49 10.69 19.81 -3.02
C PRO A 49 9.57 19.56 -4.04
N LEU A 50 9.50 18.35 -4.62
CA LEU A 50 8.45 17.98 -5.57
C LEU A 50 7.09 17.88 -4.88
N TYR A 51 7.06 17.22 -3.72
CA TYR A 51 5.88 17.12 -2.89
C TYR A 51 5.41 18.50 -2.39
N ALA A 52 6.33 19.32 -1.89
CA ALA A 52 5.99 20.67 -1.41
C ALA A 52 5.39 21.54 -2.53
N LYS A 53 5.97 21.50 -3.74
CA LYS A 53 5.43 22.18 -4.92
C LYS A 53 4.02 21.68 -5.27
N ALA A 54 3.80 20.37 -5.19
CA ALA A 54 2.50 19.77 -5.45
C ALA A 54 1.44 20.24 -4.44
N VAL A 55 1.75 20.25 -3.14
CA VAL A 55 0.83 20.73 -2.09
C VAL A 55 0.47 22.20 -2.31
N VAL A 56 1.49 23.06 -2.51
CA VAL A 56 1.26 24.50 -2.75
C VAL A 56 0.42 24.72 -4.01
N GLU A 57 0.69 24.00 -5.10
CA GLU A 57 -0.08 24.11 -6.34
C GLU A 57 -1.54 23.66 -6.15
N HIS A 58 -1.77 22.56 -5.43
CA HIS A 58 -3.10 22.07 -5.10
C HIS A 58 -3.87 23.09 -4.24
N GLU A 59 -3.28 23.56 -3.15
CA GLU A 59 -3.91 24.54 -2.24
C GLU A 59 -4.20 25.87 -2.94
N THR A 60 -3.25 26.39 -3.73
CA THR A 60 -3.42 27.64 -4.48
C THR A 60 -4.58 27.53 -5.47
N ARG A 61 -4.62 26.44 -6.26
CA ARG A 61 -5.70 26.22 -7.23
C ARG A 61 -7.04 25.95 -6.53
N LEU A 62 -7.02 25.32 -5.36
CA LEU A 62 -8.20 25.17 -4.51
C LEU A 62 -8.70 26.54 -4.04
N GLN A 63 -7.84 27.45 -3.59
CA GLN A 63 -8.27 28.78 -3.15
C GLN A 63 -8.76 29.68 -4.29
N MET A 64 -8.18 29.57 -5.48
CA MET A 64 -8.55 30.39 -6.64
C MET A 64 -9.91 30.03 -7.25
N GLN A 65 -10.48 28.88 -6.93
CA GLN A 65 -11.76 28.43 -7.47
C GLN A 65 -12.88 28.58 -6.42
N ASN A 66 -14.00 29.19 -6.81
CA ASN A 66 -15.21 29.22 -5.98
C ASN A 66 -15.87 27.82 -5.98
N TRP A 67 -15.47 26.96 -5.05
CA TRP A 67 -15.93 25.57 -4.95
C TRP A 67 -17.36 25.38 -4.43
N ALA A 68 -18.03 26.45 -3.98
CA ALA A 68 -19.36 26.38 -3.38
C ALA A 68 -20.44 25.74 -4.27
N HIS A 69 -20.19 25.59 -5.58
CA HIS A 69 -21.15 25.05 -6.56
C HIS A 69 -20.57 23.95 -7.48
N ARG A 70 -19.36 23.44 -7.20
CA ARG A 70 -18.69 22.45 -8.06
C ARG A 70 -18.90 21.01 -7.57
N MET A 71 -19.01 20.07 -8.51
CA MET A 71 -19.24 18.65 -8.24
C MET A 71 -17.96 17.97 -7.72
N GLN A 72 -18.11 16.94 -6.89
CA GLN A 72 -17.03 16.19 -6.25
C GLN A 72 -15.91 15.75 -7.24
N GLY A 73 -16.25 15.38 -8.48
CA GLY A 73 -15.26 14.98 -9.49
C GLY A 73 -14.33 16.07 -10.01
N GLU A 74 -14.65 17.36 -9.85
CA GLU A 74 -13.74 18.45 -10.27
C GLU A 74 -12.55 18.62 -9.31
N ARG A 75 -12.74 18.27 -8.03
CA ARG A 75 -11.66 18.28 -7.04
C ARG A 75 -10.68 17.13 -7.29
N GLY A 76 -11.22 15.94 -7.60
CA GLY A 76 -10.43 14.77 -7.97
C GLY A 76 -9.61 15.00 -9.22
N GLU A 77 -10.19 15.69 -10.20
CA GLU A 77 -9.48 16.09 -11.42
C GLU A 77 -8.31 17.05 -11.14
N LEU A 78 -8.52 18.06 -10.30
CA LEU A 78 -7.44 18.96 -9.88
C LEU A 78 -6.30 18.19 -9.20
N LEU A 79 -6.65 17.33 -8.25
CA LEU A 79 -5.69 16.52 -7.51
C LEU A 79 -4.89 15.61 -8.45
N ARG A 80 -5.59 14.95 -9.38
CA ARG A 80 -4.98 14.12 -10.43
C ARG A 80 -3.94 14.89 -11.24
N GLN A 81 -4.27 16.09 -11.71
CA GLN A 81 -3.33 16.90 -12.50
C GLN A 81 -2.07 17.25 -11.71
N VAL A 82 -2.24 17.66 -10.45
CA VAL A 82 -1.14 18.05 -9.57
C VAL A 82 -0.22 16.86 -9.30
N ILE A 83 -0.78 15.70 -8.95
CA ILE A 83 0.02 14.50 -8.66
C ILE A 83 0.68 13.97 -9.92
N THR A 84 -0.04 13.93 -11.05
CA THR A 84 0.53 13.51 -12.34
C THR A 84 1.76 14.35 -12.65
N LYS A 85 1.66 15.68 -12.54
CA LYS A 85 2.81 16.57 -12.74
C LYS A 85 3.96 16.28 -11.78
N ALA A 86 3.69 16.03 -10.50
CA ALA A 86 4.72 15.65 -9.53
C ALA A 86 5.42 14.32 -9.87
N LEU A 87 4.68 13.34 -10.39
CA LEU A 87 5.23 12.06 -10.85
C LEU A 87 6.10 12.25 -12.11
N PHE A 88 5.69 13.10 -13.06
CA PHE A 88 6.52 13.45 -14.22
C PHE A 88 7.81 14.19 -13.81
N ASP A 89 7.72 15.13 -12.86
CA ASP A 89 8.89 15.82 -12.30
C ASP A 89 9.84 14.83 -11.59
N LEU A 90 9.30 13.80 -10.91
CA LEU A 90 10.08 12.72 -10.31
C LEU A 90 10.73 11.83 -11.37
N ALA A 91 10.00 11.48 -12.42
CA ALA A 91 10.51 10.69 -13.54
C ALA A 91 11.70 11.39 -14.23
N ALA A 92 11.65 12.73 -14.33
CA ALA A 92 12.75 13.51 -14.86
C ALA A 92 14.02 13.47 -13.97
N GLN A 93 13.88 13.26 -12.65
CA GLN A 93 15.00 13.25 -11.71
C GLN A 93 15.56 11.85 -11.41
N LEU A 94 14.68 10.86 -11.20
CA LEU A 94 15.07 9.50 -10.78
C LEU A 94 14.72 8.41 -11.81
N GLY A 95 14.10 8.78 -12.93
CA GLY A 95 13.68 7.87 -13.99
C GLY A 95 12.21 7.47 -13.90
N GLN A 96 11.63 7.18 -15.06
CA GLN A 96 10.20 6.85 -15.21
C GLN A 96 9.77 5.63 -14.38
N GLU A 97 10.58 4.57 -14.35
CA GLU A 97 10.27 3.36 -13.56
C GLU A 97 10.13 3.65 -12.06
N VAL A 98 10.93 4.58 -11.51
CA VAL A 98 10.84 4.98 -10.10
C VAL A 98 9.52 5.69 -9.81
N ALA A 99 9.07 6.55 -10.73
CA ALA A 99 7.80 7.24 -10.61
C ALA A 99 6.60 6.28 -10.75
N ILE A 100 6.67 5.34 -11.71
CA ILE A 100 5.68 4.27 -11.87
C ILE A 100 5.59 3.42 -10.59
N ASP A 101 6.74 3.02 -10.02
CA ASP A 101 6.77 2.21 -8.81
C ASP A 101 6.24 2.95 -7.59
N LEU A 102 6.47 4.26 -7.49
CA LEU A 102 5.87 5.10 -6.44
C LEU A 102 4.35 5.20 -6.60
N GLU A 103 3.87 5.42 -7.82
CA GLU A 103 2.42 5.45 -8.11
C GLU A 103 1.77 4.12 -7.72
N ARG A 104 2.34 3.00 -8.17
CA ARG A 104 1.87 1.66 -7.82
C ARG A 104 1.97 1.38 -6.32
N TRP A 105 2.95 1.96 -5.63
CA TRP A 105 3.09 1.88 -4.18
C TRP A 105 1.92 2.56 -3.47
N VAL A 106 1.56 3.79 -3.85
CA VAL A 106 0.40 4.47 -3.26
C VAL A 106 -0.88 3.66 -3.51
N ARG A 107 -1.10 3.24 -4.77
CA ARG A 107 -2.28 2.47 -5.17
C ARG A 107 -2.46 1.20 -4.34
N ARG A 108 -1.42 0.36 -4.27
CA ARG A 108 -1.51 -0.95 -3.61
C ARG A 108 -1.67 -0.81 -2.10
N HIS A 109 -1.09 0.22 -1.49
CA HIS A 109 -1.07 0.34 -0.04
C HIS A 109 -2.28 1.07 0.54
N PHE A 110 -2.85 2.03 -0.20
CA PHE A 110 -3.84 2.94 0.37
C PHE A 110 -5.14 3.05 -0.41
N LEU A 111 -5.11 2.81 -1.73
CA LEU A 111 -6.27 3.09 -2.59
C LEU A 111 -7.05 1.83 -2.97
N CYS A 112 -6.38 0.68 -3.07
CA CYS A 112 -7.05 -0.56 -3.47
C CYS A 112 -7.53 -1.36 -2.25
N ASN A 113 -8.82 -1.22 -1.92
CA ASN A 113 -9.44 -1.98 -0.82
C ASN A 113 -9.35 -3.50 -1.01
N GLU A 114 -9.39 -3.99 -2.26
CA GLU A 114 -9.18 -5.41 -2.56
C GLU A 114 -7.78 -5.87 -2.10
N VAL A 115 -6.73 -5.11 -2.44
CA VAL A 115 -5.35 -5.44 -2.04
C VAL A 115 -5.22 -5.40 -0.52
N THR A 116 -5.70 -4.35 0.14
CA THR A 116 -5.68 -4.23 1.61
C THR A 116 -6.36 -5.41 2.29
N SER A 117 -7.54 -5.79 1.81
CA SER A 117 -8.31 -6.93 2.32
C SER A 117 -7.59 -8.25 2.10
N ALA A 118 -7.05 -8.46 0.90
CA ALA A 118 -6.36 -9.70 0.54
C ALA A 118 -5.05 -9.88 1.29
N LEU A 119 -4.23 -8.84 1.42
CA LEU A 119 -3.00 -8.91 2.22
C LEU A 119 -3.31 -9.18 3.69
N SER A 120 -4.37 -8.58 4.24
CA SER A 120 -4.80 -8.86 5.62
C SER A 120 -5.23 -10.32 5.81
N ALA A 121 -5.99 -10.88 4.86
CA ALA A 121 -6.40 -12.29 4.88
C ALA A 121 -5.21 -13.24 4.74
N TRP A 122 -4.33 -12.99 3.77
CA TRP A 122 -3.10 -13.77 3.55
C TRP A 122 -2.21 -13.78 4.78
N ARG A 123 -1.97 -12.61 5.37
CA ARG A 123 -1.19 -12.48 6.61
C ARG A 123 -1.76 -13.34 7.73
N LEU A 124 -3.09 -13.32 7.92
CA LEU A 124 -3.76 -14.10 8.95
C LEU A 124 -3.62 -15.61 8.72
N VAL A 125 -3.82 -16.07 7.49
CA VAL A 125 -3.68 -17.48 7.08
C VAL A 125 -2.24 -17.96 7.27
N LEU A 126 -1.26 -17.21 6.76
CA LEU A 126 0.16 -17.58 6.87
C LEU A 126 0.67 -17.56 8.31
N ARG A 127 0.25 -16.57 9.11
CA ARG A 127 0.54 -16.53 10.55
C ARG A 127 0.01 -17.77 11.25
N THR A 128 -1.20 -18.21 10.88
CA THR A 128 -1.83 -19.41 11.48
C THR A 128 -1.06 -20.68 11.11
N ALA A 129 -0.53 -20.78 9.90
CA ALA A 129 0.33 -21.88 9.49
C ALA A 129 1.68 -21.93 10.22
N CYS A 130 2.21 -20.78 10.64
CA CYS A 130 3.50 -20.72 11.34
C CYS A 130 3.42 -21.14 12.82
N TYR A 131 2.22 -21.27 13.40
CA TYR A 131 2.10 -21.78 14.77
C TYR A 131 2.41 -23.28 14.87
N PRO A 132 2.88 -23.76 16.04
CA PRO A 132 3.05 -25.18 16.28
C PRO A 132 1.78 -25.98 15.94
N PRO A 133 1.92 -27.22 15.40
CA PRO A 133 0.77 -28.05 15.05
C PRO A 133 -0.18 -28.25 16.24
N ASN A 134 -1.48 -28.20 15.98
CA ASN A 134 -2.55 -28.39 16.97
C ASN A 134 -2.59 -27.34 18.09
N SER A 135 -1.88 -26.22 17.95
CA SER A 135 -1.95 -25.11 18.92
C SER A 135 -3.28 -24.35 18.89
N ARG A 136 -4.06 -24.49 17.80
CA ARG A 136 -5.36 -23.85 17.62
C ARG A 136 -6.37 -24.84 17.02
N CYS A 137 -7.60 -24.80 17.50
CA CYS A 137 -8.69 -25.68 17.03
C CYS A 137 -9.12 -25.40 15.58
N ASN A 138 -8.78 -24.24 15.02
CA ASN A 138 -9.09 -23.83 13.66
C ASN A 138 -7.88 -23.92 12.71
N GLN A 139 -6.80 -24.58 13.11
CA GLN A 139 -5.61 -24.75 12.29
C GLN A 139 -5.79 -25.95 11.34
N ILE A 140 -5.69 -25.68 10.04
CA ILE A 140 -5.65 -26.70 8.99
C ILE A 140 -4.17 -26.95 8.66
N PRO A 141 -3.68 -28.21 8.70
CA PRO A 141 -2.28 -28.51 8.38
C PRO A 141 -1.89 -27.97 7.00
N PRO A 142 -0.77 -27.22 6.90
CA PRO A 142 -0.28 -26.70 5.63
C PRO A 142 0.17 -27.83 4.69
N PRO A 143 0.12 -27.63 3.37
CA PRO A 143 0.58 -28.64 2.41
C PRO A 143 2.10 -28.83 2.54
N ALA A 144 2.58 -30.04 2.24
CA ALA A 144 3.98 -30.43 2.42
C ALA A 144 4.98 -29.48 1.72
N VAL A 145 4.58 -28.92 0.58
CA VAL A 145 5.37 -27.94 -0.20
C VAL A 145 5.57 -26.61 0.52
N LEU A 146 4.65 -26.22 1.41
CA LEU A 146 4.72 -24.97 2.16
C LEU A 146 5.52 -25.12 3.45
N VAL A 147 5.46 -26.30 4.11
CA VAL A 147 6.15 -26.60 5.38
C VAL A 147 7.62 -26.15 5.41
N PRO A 148 8.49 -26.47 4.42
CA PRO A 148 9.90 -26.05 4.45
C PRO A 148 10.10 -24.53 4.25
N ILE A 149 9.08 -23.80 3.79
CA ILE A 149 9.12 -22.36 3.55
C ILE A 149 8.69 -21.57 4.79
N LEU A 150 7.81 -22.14 5.64
CA LEU A 150 7.26 -21.45 6.82
C LEU A 150 8.31 -20.80 7.73
N PRO A 151 9.45 -21.45 8.06
CA PRO A 151 10.48 -20.82 8.91
C PRO A 151 11.06 -19.53 8.30
N GLN A 152 11.07 -19.40 6.98
CA GLN A 152 11.64 -18.25 6.26
C GLN A 152 10.71 -17.04 6.29
N ILE A 153 9.40 -17.27 6.41
CA ILE A 153 8.38 -16.21 6.42
C ILE A 153 7.83 -15.91 7.81
N THR A 154 8.16 -16.72 8.83
CA THR A 154 7.59 -16.62 10.18
C THR A 154 7.69 -15.19 10.74
N ASN A 155 8.88 -14.58 10.66
CA ASN A 155 9.11 -13.22 11.16
C ASN A 155 8.41 -12.13 10.33
N LEU A 156 8.02 -12.42 9.08
CA LEU A 156 7.34 -11.48 8.20
C LEU A 156 5.84 -11.38 8.50
N VAL A 157 5.24 -12.45 9.05
CA VAL A 157 3.80 -12.54 9.36
C VAL A 157 3.52 -12.65 10.86
N SER A 158 4.55 -12.60 11.71
CA SER A 158 4.40 -12.73 13.16
C SER A 158 3.65 -11.55 13.77
N PHE A 159 2.87 -11.82 14.81
CA PHE A 159 2.14 -10.78 15.51
C PHE A 159 3.10 -9.85 16.26
N GLU A 160 4.15 -10.42 16.84
CA GLU A 160 5.18 -9.73 17.62
C GLU A 160 5.89 -8.68 16.77
N ARG A 161 6.31 -9.03 15.54
CA ARG A 161 7.00 -8.09 14.65
C ARG A 161 6.09 -6.95 14.21
N ILE A 162 4.83 -7.25 13.93
CA ILE A 162 3.83 -6.22 13.55
C ILE A 162 3.58 -5.27 14.71
N ASN A 163 3.42 -5.81 15.93
CA ASN A 163 3.21 -5.01 17.13
C ASN A 163 4.43 -4.14 17.45
N GLU A 164 5.65 -4.67 17.26
CA GLU A 164 6.89 -3.90 17.40
C GLU A 164 6.94 -2.69 16.45
N ILE A 165 6.54 -2.88 15.19
CA ILE A 165 6.46 -1.78 14.21
C ILE A 165 5.48 -0.72 14.70
N TYR A 166 4.26 -1.13 15.06
CA TYR A 166 3.22 -0.23 15.52
C TYR A 166 3.69 0.62 16.71
N VAL A 167 4.16 -0.03 17.78
CA VAL A 167 4.66 0.63 18.99
C VAL A 167 5.84 1.55 18.68
N THR A 168 6.75 1.14 17.79
CA THR A 168 7.93 1.95 17.46
C THR A 168 7.55 3.19 16.66
N VAL A 169 6.62 3.05 15.71
CA VAL A 169 6.09 4.17 14.90
C VAL A 169 5.35 5.16 15.80
N GLU A 170 4.43 4.68 16.63
CA GLU A 170 3.69 5.54 17.57
C GLU A 170 4.59 6.34 18.49
N ARG A 171 5.66 5.72 19.01
CA ARG A 171 6.57 6.37 19.95
C ARG A 171 7.33 7.55 19.34
N VAL A 172 7.59 7.53 18.03
CA VAL A 172 8.38 8.56 17.35
C VAL A 172 7.54 9.52 16.51
N ALA A 173 6.27 9.19 16.28
CA ALA A 173 5.33 10.05 15.60
C ALA A 173 5.04 11.32 16.41
N PRO A 174 4.84 12.47 15.76
CA PRO A 174 4.45 13.68 16.45
C PRO A 174 3.09 13.52 17.15
N PRO A 175 2.86 14.19 18.28
CA PRO A 175 1.56 14.20 18.93
C PRO A 175 0.53 14.87 18.01
N LEU A 176 -0.74 14.50 18.19
CA LEU A 176 -1.85 15.19 17.53
C LEU A 176 -1.85 16.67 17.94
N LEU A 177 -1.87 17.56 16.94
CA LEU A 177 -2.10 18.98 17.19
C LEU A 177 -3.61 19.18 17.35
N ASP A 178 -4.04 19.84 18.44
CA ASP A 178 -5.45 20.04 18.82
C ASP A 178 -6.33 20.70 17.73
N GLU A 179 -5.74 21.30 16.69
CA GLU A 179 -6.44 22.01 15.61
C GLU A 179 -6.72 21.17 14.35
N GLN A 180 -6.33 19.89 14.30
CA GLN A 180 -6.57 19.01 13.15
C GLN A 180 -7.82 18.13 13.34
N VAL A 181 -9.01 18.74 13.37
CA VAL A 181 -10.28 18.01 13.49
C VAL A 181 -11.08 18.08 12.19
N PRO A 182 -11.06 16.98 11.42
CA PRO A 182 -12.31 16.27 11.11
C PRO A 182 -12.25 14.77 11.49
N HIS A 183 -11.15 14.31 12.09
CA HIS A 183 -10.93 12.89 12.44
C HIS A 183 -10.86 12.67 13.96
N GLU A 184 -11.88 13.17 14.67
CA GLU A 184 -12.09 13.11 16.13
C GLU A 184 -11.99 11.71 16.78
N THR A 185 -11.77 10.64 16.00
CA THR A 185 -11.69 9.25 16.47
C THR A 185 -10.32 8.59 16.34
N MET A 186 -9.31 9.29 15.81
CA MET A 186 -7.96 8.73 15.72
C MET A 186 -7.15 9.09 16.97
N GLU A 187 -6.75 8.08 17.74
CA GLU A 187 -5.88 8.23 18.92
C GLU A 187 -4.44 8.63 18.54
N HIS A 188 -4.10 8.60 17.24
CA HIS A 188 -2.74 8.77 16.72
C HIS A 188 -2.71 9.66 15.47
N CYS A 189 -1.55 10.27 15.20
CA CYS A 189 -1.27 10.99 13.95
C CYS A 189 -1.60 10.13 12.73
N PHE A 190 -2.31 10.70 11.75
CA PHE A 190 -2.81 9.98 10.58
C PHE A 190 -1.69 9.30 9.79
N GLU A 191 -0.57 9.98 9.59
CA GLU A 191 0.60 9.47 8.88
C GLU A 191 1.27 8.29 9.60
N ALA A 192 1.21 8.23 10.94
CA ALA A 192 1.69 7.06 11.69
C ALA A 192 0.87 5.79 11.38
N THR A 193 -0.44 5.96 11.17
CA THR A 193 -1.30 4.87 10.72
C THR A 193 -0.89 4.41 9.31
N LEU A 194 -0.63 5.34 8.39
CA LEU A 194 -0.21 5.03 7.03
C LEU A 194 1.16 4.34 6.97
N VAL A 195 2.15 4.80 7.76
CA VAL A 195 3.47 4.17 7.86
C VAL A 195 3.35 2.71 8.35
N SER A 196 2.57 2.50 9.43
CA SER A 196 2.34 1.17 9.99
C SER A 196 1.62 0.25 8.98
N GLN A 197 0.62 0.78 8.27
CA GLN A 197 -0.09 0.06 7.23
C GLN A 197 0.85 -0.35 6.09
N ALA A 198 1.62 0.58 5.52
CA ALA A 198 2.54 0.29 4.42
C ALA A 198 3.60 -0.74 4.83
N ALA A 199 4.22 -0.58 6.01
CA ALA A 199 5.24 -1.51 6.50
C ALA A 199 4.70 -2.93 6.71
N THR A 200 3.52 -3.07 7.33
CA THR A 200 2.94 -4.39 7.59
C THR A 200 2.46 -5.09 6.31
N GLN A 201 1.92 -4.34 5.36
CA GLN A 201 1.54 -4.86 4.05
C GLN A 201 2.78 -5.26 3.23
N ALA A 202 3.86 -4.47 3.26
CA ALA A 202 5.11 -4.77 2.56
C ALA A 202 5.75 -6.07 3.09
N LEU A 203 5.72 -6.32 4.40
CA LEU A 203 6.17 -7.61 4.96
C LEU A 203 5.33 -8.78 4.46
N THR A 204 4.01 -8.59 4.34
CA THR A 204 3.10 -9.62 3.82
C THR A 204 3.39 -9.90 2.34
N ILE A 205 3.58 -8.87 1.52
CA ILE A 205 3.98 -9.02 0.11
C ILE A 205 5.30 -9.80 0.02
N LYS A 206 6.29 -9.46 0.84
CA LYS A 206 7.57 -10.17 0.88
C LYS A 206 7.42 -11.65 1.26
N ALA A 207 6.52 -11.97 2.20
CA ALA A 207 6.21 -13.36 2.53
C ALA A 207 5.61 -14.10 1.34
N LEU A 208 4.64 -13.50 0.66
CA LEU A 208 3.99 -14.07 -0.53
C LEU A 208 4.98 -14.29 -1.68
N GLN A 209 5.87 -13.32 -1.94
CA GLN A 209 6.94 -13.44 -2.94
C GLN A 209 7.95 -14.54 -2.59
N THR A 210 8.29 -14.68 -1.30
CA THR A 210 9.16 -15.76 -0.81
C THR A 210 8.55 -17.13 -1.06
N ILE A 211 7.23 -17.26 -0.90
CA ILE A 211 6.50 -18.50 -1.25
C ILE A 211 6.49 -18.68 -2.77
N ALA A 212 6.04 -17.66 -3.52
CA ALA A 212 5.87 -17.74 -4.97
C ALA A 212 7.16 -18.08 -5.73
N SER A 213 8.31 -17.59 -5.26
CA SER A 213 9.63 -17.86 -5.86
C SER A 213 10.13 -19.31 -5.66
N LYS A 214 9.51 -20.08 -4.78
CA LYS A 214 9.91 -21.47 -4.45
C LYS A 214 8.94 -22.53 -4.94
N LEU A 215 7.79 -22.12 -5.47
CA LEU A 215 6.71 -23.01 -5.88
C LEU A 215 6.50 -22.96 -7.38
N ASN A 216 6.31 -24.12 -8.00
CA ASN A 216 5.79 -24.20 -9.35
C ASN A 216 4.25 -23.97 -9.37
N ASP A 217 3.66 -23.90 -10.57
CA ASP A 217 2.23 -23.59 -10.73
C ASP A 217 1.30 -24.60 -10.06
N GLN A 218 1.68 -25.88 -10.01
CA GLN A 218 0.86 -26.91 -9.38
C GLN A 218 0.91 -26.78 -7.85
N GLU A 219 2.11 -26.63 -7.29
CA GLU A 219 2.31 -26.43 -5.85
C GLU A 219 1.63 -25.13 -5.36
N ARG A 220 1.67 -24.08 -6.18
CA ARG A 220 0.98 -22.82 -5.92
C ARG A 220 -0.54 -23.01 -5.79
N LYS A 221 -1.14 -23.80 -6.68
CA LYS A 221 -2.58 -24.13 -6.62
C LYS A 221 -2.92 -24.92 -5.36
N GLU A 222 -2.04 -25.82 -4.91
CA GLU A 222 -2.22 -26.55 -3.65
C GLU A 222 -2.21 -25.61 -2.44
N VAL A 223 -1.27 -24.66 -2.39
CA VAL A 223 -1.22 -23.64 -1.34
C VAL A 223 -2.47 -22.78 -1.35
N VAL A 224 -2.94 -22.33 -2.51
CA VAL A 224 -4.17 -21.53 -2.61
C VAL A 224 -5.39 -22.33 -2.15
N LYS A 225 -5.50 -23.61 -2.54
CA LYS A 225 -6.58 -24.49 -2.10
C LYS A 225 -6.59 -24.63 -0.58
N TRP A 226 -5.43 -24.87 0.02
CA TRP A 226 -5.29 -24.94 1.49
C TRP A 226 -5.65 -23.60 2.14
N ALA A 227 -5.15 -22.48 1.62
CA ALA A 227 -5.36 -21.15 2.18
C ALA A 227 -6.85 -20.78 2.24
N LEU A 228 -7.62 -21.13 1.20
CA LEU A 228 -9.08 -20.91 1.17
C LEU A 228 -9.81 -21.73 2.24
N VAL A 229 -9.41 -22.98 2.48
CA VAL A 229 -9.99 -23.82 3.55
C VAL A 229 -9.62 -23.26 4.93
N GLN A 230 -8.37 -22.83 5.10
CA GLN A 230 -7.91 -22.19 6.33
C GLN A 230 -8.65 -20.87 6.60
N GLU A 231 -8.84 -20.01 5.59
CA GLU A 231 -9.61 -18.76 5.68
C GLU A 231 -11.04 -19.02 6.17
N ALA A 232 -11.73 -20.00 5.58
CA ALA A 232 -13.10 -20.37 5.94
C ALA A 232 -13.25 -20.87 7.39
N THR A 233 -12.18 -21.39 7.98
CA THR A 233 -12.18 -21.93 9.36
C THR A 233 -11.91 -20.83 10.41
N LEU A 234 -11.44 -19.65 9.99
CA LEU A 234 -11.13 -18.55 10.89
C LEU A 234 -12.40 -17.75 11.26
N ILE A 235 -12.78 -17.81 12.54
CA ILE A 235 -14.02 -17.26 13.14
C ILE A 235 -14.25 -15.75 12.87
N TYR A 236 -13.18 -15.00 12.56
CA TYR A 236 -13.24 -13.56 12.30
C TYR A 236 -13.60 -13.18 10.85
N SER A 237 -13.73 -14.16 9.95
CA SER A 237 -14.08 -13.93 8.54
C SER A 237 -15.59 -13.77 8.35
N ARG A 238 -16.17 -12.62 8.72
CA ARG A 238 -17.58 -12.30 8.37
C ARG A 238 -17.81 -12.18 6.85
N ASP A 239 -16.74 -11.94 6.09
CA ASP A 239 -16.73 -11.94 4.63
C ASP A 239 -15.75 -13.00 4.13
N GLN A 240 -16.26 -14.15 3.71
CA GLN A 240 -15.47 -15.18 3.05
C GLN A 240 -15.03 -14.69 1.66
N GLN A 241 -13.85 -15.14 1.17
CA GLN A 241 -13.25 -14.83 -0.15
C GLN A 241 -12.38 -13.55 -0.25
N LYS A 242 -11.75 -13.10 0.85
CA LYS A 242 -10.84 -11.94 0.80
C LYS A 242 -9.46 -12.28 0.22
N LEU A 243 -9.04 -13.55 0.21
CA LEU A 243 -7.72 -13.96 -0.31
C LEU A 243 -7.48 -13.65 -1.80
N CYS A 244 -8.54 -13.47 -2.60
CA CYS A 244 -8.46 -13.29 -4.07
C CYS A 244 -7.66 -14.39 -4.79
N ARG A 245 -7.71 -15.62 -4.27
CA ARG A 245 -7.08 -16.83 -4.83
C ARG A 245 -5.57 -16.64 -5.08
N ASP A 246 -5.07 -17.01 -6.26
CA ASP A 246 -3.67 -16.99 -6.66
C ASP A 246 -3.17 -15.62 -7.14
N LYS A 247 -4.06 -14.61 -7.24
CA LYS A 247 -3.74 -13.27 -7.75
C LYS A 247 -2.55 -12.63 -7.04
N TYR A 248 -2.44 -12.82 -5.72
CA TYR A 248 -1.41 -12.23 -4.88
C TYR A 248 -0.27 -13.18 -4.49
N LEU A 249 -0.36 -14.45 -4.89
CA LEU A 249 0.71 -15.42 -4.73
C LEU A 249 1.59 -15.42 -5.99
N ARG A 250 2.24 -14.28 -6.25
CA ARG A 250 3.07 -14.02 -7.45
C ARG A 250 4.40 -13.38 -7.03
N ILE A 251 5.34 -13.34 -7.97
CA ILE A 251 6.65 -12.69 -7.76
C ILE A 251 6.47 -11.17 -7.84
N GLU A 252 5.68 -10.72 -8.80
CA GLU A 252 5.36 -9.31 -9.00
C GLU A 252 4.45 -8.81 -7.87
N PRO A 253 4.68 -7.58 -7.36
CA PRO A 253 3.83 -7.00 -6.33
C PRO A 253 2.41 -6.72 -6.87
N PRO A 254 1.42 -6.55 -5.97
CA PRO A 254 0.10 -6.06 -6.34
C PRO A 254 0.17 -4.77 -7.18
N CYS A 255 -0.77 -4.62 -8.11
CA CYS A 255 -0.88 -3.48 -9.03
C CYS A 255 0.24 -3.34 -10.08
N PHE A 256 1.09 -4.38 -10.28
CA PHE A 256 2.11 -4.37 -11.33
C PHE A 256 1.53 -4.21 -12.75
N ASP A 257 0.41 -4.88 -13.05
CA ASP A 257 -0.22 -4.84 -14.38
C ASP A 257 -1.20 -3.67 -14.57
N VAL A 258 -1.32 -2.77 -13.59
CA VAL A 258 -2.25 -1.63 -13.67
C VAL A 258 -1.61 -0.54 -14.54
N PRO A 259 -2.36 0.05 -15.50
CA PRO A 259 -1.86 1.17 -16.28
C PRO A 259 -1.39 2.31 -15.38
N SER A 260 -0.38 3.03 -15.82
CA SER A 260 0.21 4.17 -15.12
C SER A 260 -0.27 5.49 -15.71
N VAL A 261 -0.10 6.59 -14.98
CA VAL A 261 -0.28 7.94 -15.53
C VAL A 261 0.60 8.20 -16.76
N PHE A 262 1.71 7.48 -16.92
CA PHE A 262 2.60 7.57 -18.08
C PHE A 262 2.07 6.87 -19.33
N ASP A 263 1.00 6.06 -19.21
CA ASP A 263 0.29 5.49 -20.36
C ASP A 263 -0.71 6.49 -20.99
N LEU A 264 -0.84 7.68 -20.37
CA LEU A 264 -1.65 8.80 -20.85
C LEU A 264 -0.76 9.91 -21.44
N PRO A 265 -1.31 10.80 -22.30
CA PRO A 265 -0.56 11.94 -22.82
C PRO A 265 -0.01 12.83 -21.70
N SER A 266 1.18 13.40 -21.90
CA SER A 266 1.80 14.29 -20.91
C SER A 266 0.90 15.49 -20.59
N PRO A 267 0.79 15.93 -19.33
CA PRO A 267 -0.03 17.07 -18.95
C PRO A 267 0.40 18.39 -19.64
N ASP A 268 1.64 18.48 -20.14
CA ASP A 268 2.12 19.68 -20.86
C ASP A 268 1.79 19.67 -22.37
N ASP A 269 1.44 18.51 -22.94
CA ASP A 269 1.10 18.39 -24.38
C ASP A 269 -0.32 18.90 -24.69
N THR A 270 -1.18 19.04 -23.67
CA THR A 270 -2.58 19.50 -23.82
C THR A 270 -2.73 21.02 -23.97
N LYS A 271 -1.64 21.80 -23.92
CA LYS A 271 -1.67 23.26 -24.12
C LYS A 271 -1.43 23.72 -25.57
N SER A 272 -1.34 22.79 -26.53
CA SER A 272 -1.05 23.09 -27.94
C SER A 272 -2.25 22.94 -28.89
N GLY A 273 -3.49 22.94 -28.37
CA GLY A 273 -4.74 22.82 -29.14
C GLY A 273 -5.62 24.04 -29.06
#